data_AF-A0A9P9J7Y5-F1
#
_entry.id   AF-A0A9P9J7Y5-F1
#
_cell.length_a   1.000
_cell.length_b   1.000
_cell.length_c   1.000
_cell.angle_alpha   90.00
_cell.angle_beta   90.00
_cell.angle_gamma   90.00
#
_symmetry.space_group_name_H-M   'P 1'
#
loop_
_entity.id
_entity.type
_entity.pdbx_description
1 polymer ?
#
loop_
_entity_poly.entity_id
_entity_poly.type
_entity_poly.pdbx_seq_one_letter_code
_entity_poly.pdbx_strand_id
1 'polypeptide(L)'
;MSGTKAEWKKGLKTRLKQDSGPLLVTADPGCGKSALAKYLIDYSLPQSTTICYFFFKDQDQNTVRQALCALLLQFFSLKPSLIEHAMPQFRKDGQGLINSTESLWKVLRNAIKDHQAGPVTVVLDALDECVKSEFADLMRNVETQFRSDQSGYGKLKYLLSCRPYEQVVSKFHSLLKAFPNIRITGEEESKNISQEAVSPKVKSQLEKSLWETPHRTYLWVYLVFNYSEEDDFIKTQTGVQSAIATPPKSINEAYEQILNRSKEHPMVRKALSIILAASQLLTLPEMKIVVNIDYTSQSIYHHDLEDDPHHQ
;
A
#
# COMPACT_ATOMS: atom_id res chain seq x y z
N MET A 1 2.27 12.07 -30.85
CA MET A 1 2.57 10.92 -29.99
C MET A 1 1.56 10.89 -28.84
N SER A 2 0.46 10.16 -28.99
CA SER A 2 -0.71 10.16 -28.09
C SER A 2 -1.07 8.74 -27.59
N GLY A 3 -0.08 7.84 -27.48
CA GLY A 3 -0.30 6.39 -27.34
C GLY A 3 -0.57 5.86 -25.93
N THR A 4 -0.03 6.43 -24.85
CA THR A 4 0.03 5.72 -23.56
C THR A 4 -1.23 5.79 -22.68
N LYS A 5 -2.14 6.75 -22.92
CA LYS A 5 -3.23 7.11 -21.97
C LYS A 5 -4.31 6.03 -21.80
N ALA A 6 -4.60 5.26 -22.84
CA ALA A 6 -5.63 4.22 -22.81
C ALA A 6 -5.06 2.83 -22.52
N GLU A 7 -3.76 2.63 -22.72
CA GLU A 7 -3.17 1.30 -22.83
C GLU A 7 -3.03 0.60 -21.49
N TRP A 8 -2.61 1.29 -20.42
CA TRP A 8 -2.48 0.65 -19.12
C TRP A 8 -3.82 0.43 -18.44
N LYS A 9 -4.79 1.37 -18.50
CA LYS A 9 -6.14 1.20 -17.93
C LYS A 9 -6.92 0.12 -18.70
N LYS A 10 -6.81 0.09 -20.03
CA LYS A 10 -7.39 -0.97 -20.87
C LYS A 10 -6.66 -2.29 -20.63
N GLY A 11 -5.34 -2.27 -20.47
CA GLY A 11 -4.52 -3.42 -20.11
C GLY A 11 -4.94 -4.01 -18.77
N LEU A 12 -5.02 -3.18 -17.73
CA LEU A 12 -5.49 -3.54 -16.39
C LEU A 12 -6.89 -4.12 -16.45
N LYS A 13 -7.87 -3.43 -17.07
CA LYS A 13 -9.24 -3.97 -17.21
C LYS A 13 -9.29 -5.28 -17.97
N THR A 14 -8.50 -5.44 -19.02
CA THR A 14 -8.44 -6.68 -19.81
C THR A 14 -7.84 -7.81 -19.00
N ARG A 15 -6.79 -7.54 -18.21
CA ARG A 15 -6.13 -8.53 -17.34
C ARG A 15 -6.92 -8.84 -16.09
N LEU A 16 -7.68 -7.89 -15.56
CA LEU A 16 -8.64 -8.12 -14.48
C LEU A 16 -9.75 -9.08 -14.91
N LYS A 17 -10.14 -9.06 -16.20
CA LYS A 17 -11.07 -10.03 -16.79
C LYS A 17 -10.45 -11.41 -17.09
N GLN A 18 -9.13 -11.58 -17.01
CA GLN A 18 -8.52 -12.89 -17.12
C GLN A 18 -8.75 -13.68 -15.83
N ASP A 19 -9.18 -14.92 -15.99
CA ASP A 19 -9.59 -15.80 -14.89
C ASP A 19 -8.42 -16.34 -14.07
N SER A 20 -7.21 -16.33 -14.61
CA SER A 20 -6.02 -16.84 -13.93
C SER A 20 -4.79 -16.04 -14.27
N GLY A 21 -3.81 -16.20 -13.40
CA GLY A 21 -2.46 -15.75 -13.62
C GLY A 21 -2.08 -14.47 -12.89
N PRO A 22 -0.78 -14.20 -12.88
CA PRO A 22 -0.22 -13.15 -12.07
C PRO A 22 -0.16 -11.82 -12.82
N LEU A 23 -0.49 -10.75 -12.12
CA LEU A 23 -0.42 -9.37 -12.58
C LEU A 23 0.48 -8.59 -11.62
N LEU A 24 1.55 -7.99 -12.15
CA LEU A 24 2.41 -7.10 -11.39
C LEU A 24 2.08 -5.65 -11.71
N VAL A 25 1.82 -4.85 -10.67
CA VAL A 25 1.65 -3.41 -10.75
C VAL A 25 2.85 -2.74 -10.08
N THR A 26 3.68 -2.07 -10.88
CA THR A 26 4.80 -1.28 -10.37
C THR A 26 4.44 0.18 -10.31
N ALA A 27 4.68 0.85 -9.20
CA ALA A 27 4.52 2.32 -9.14
C ALA A 27 5.47 2.98 -8.16
N ASP A 28 5.79 4.24 -8.41
CA ASP A 28 6.65 5.04 -7.54
C ASP A 28 5.98 5.32 -6.18
N PRO A 29 6.74 5.69 -5.13
CA PRO A 29 6.17 6.12 -3.85
C PRO A 29 5.15 7.25 -4.03
N GLY A 30 4.06 7.23 -3.26
CA GLY A 30 3.02 8.27 -3.35
C GLY A 30 2.15 8.22 -4.63
N CYS A 31 2.32 7.22 -5.50
CA CYS A 31 1.48 7.05 -6.70
C CYS A 31 0.16 6.27 -6.45
N GLY A 32 -0.19 6.00 -5.18
CA GLY A 32 -1.49 5.39 -4.85
C GLY A 32 -1.59 3.88 -5.08
N LYS A 33 -0.48 3.12 -4.98
CA LYS A 33 -0.49 1.63 -5.13
C LYS A 33 -1.49 0.95 -4.20
N SER A 34 -1.41 1.24 -2.91
CA SER A 34 -2.30 0.64 -1.91
C SER A 34 -3.75 1.09 -2.09
N ALA A 35 -3.96 2.35 -2.50
CA ALA A 35 -5.30 2.86 -2.84
C ALA A 35 -5.87 2.12 -4.07
N LEU A 36 -5.04 1.86 -5.08
CA LEU A 36 -5.42 1.04 -6.22
C LEU A 36 -5.70 -0.40 -5.80
N ALA A 37 -4.86 -1.03 -4.98
CA ALA A 37 -5.09 -2.38 -4.48
C ALA A 37 -6.44 -2.49 -3.77
N LYS A 38 -6.74 -1.54 -2.87
CA LYS A 38 -8.03 -1.44 -2.19
C LYS A 38 -9.19 -1.27 -3.18
N TYR A 39 -9.08 -0.31 -4.11
CA TYR A 39 -10.11 -0.10 -5.14
C TYR A 39 -10.38 -1.36 -5.98
N LEU A 40 -9.32 -2.13 -6.28
CA LEU A 40 -9.47 -3.37 -7.03
C LEU A 40 -10.22 -4.43 -6.23
N ILE A 41 -9.90 -4.57 -4.94
CA ILE A 41 -10.59 -5.47 -4.01
C ILE A 41 -12.07 -5.09 -3.88
N ASP A 42 -12.36 -3.82 -3.65
CA ASP A 42 -13.71 -3.35 -3.30
C ASP A 42 -14.65 -3.29 -4.52
N TYR A 43 -14.13 -2.96 -5.71
CA TYR A 43 -14.99 -2.57 -6.84
C TYR A 43 -14.70 -3.26 -8.17
N SER A 44 -13.50 -3.79 -8.40
CA SER A 44 -13.09 -4.24 -9.74
C SER A 44 -12.91 -5.74 -9.88
N LEU A 45 -12.62 -6.45 -8.80
CA LEU A 45 -12.52 -7.90 -8.82
C LEU A 45 -13.92 -8.53 -8.84
N PRO A 46 -14.11 -9.64 -9.60
CA PRO A 46 -15.43 -10.27 -9.69
C PRO A 46 -15.90 -10.76 -8.32
N GLN A 47 -17.14 -10.48 -7.93
CA GLN A 47 -17.72 -10.99 -6.68
C GLN A 47 -17.81 -12.53 -6.63
N SER A 48 -17.69 -13.20 -7.78
CA SER A 48 -17.68 -14.66 -7.90
C SER A 48 -16.33 -15.31 -7.56
N THR A 49 -15.28 -14.51 -7.30
CA THR A 49 -13.97 -15.02 -6.86
C THR A 49 -13.81 -14.87 -5.35
N THR A 50 -13.14 -15.83 -4.73
CA THR A 50 -12.72 -15.68 -3.33
C THR A 50 -11.51 -14.75 -3.30
N ILE A 51 -11.65 -13.57 -2.68
CA ILE A 51 -10.57 -12.58 -2.61
C ILE A 51 -9.87 -12.69 -1.26
N CYS A 52 -8.56 -12.88 -1.27
CA CYS A 52 -7.72 -12.84 -0.07
C CYS A 52 -6.61 -11.81 -0.29
N TYR A 53 -6.29 -11.00 0.71
CA TYR A 53 -5.31 -9.94 0.55
C TYR A 53 -4.36 -9.81 1.74
N PHE A 54 -3.17 -9.29 1.48
CA PHE A 54 -2.21 -8.91 2.51
C PHE A 54 -1.42 -7.69 2.06
N PHE A 55 -1.23 -6.75 2.98
CA PHE A 55 -0.50 -5.51 2.73
C PHE A 55 0.79 -5.57 3.53
N PHE A 56 1.92 -5.69 2.81
CA PHE A 56 3.21 -5.64 3.46
C PHE A 56 3.45 -4.24 4.01
N LYS A 57 4.02 -4.20 5.21
CA LYS A 57 4.40 -2.96 5.88
C LYS A 57 5.71 -3.17 6.60
N ASP A 58 6.72 -2.39 6.23
CA ASP A 58 8.05 -2.51 6.82
C ASP A 58 8.00 -2.37 8.34
N GLN A 59 8.82 -3.14 9.04
CA GLN A 59 8.92 -3.22 10.52
C GLN A 59 7.68 -3.67 11.31
N ASP A 60 6.55 -3.98 10.65
CA ASP A 60 5.29 -4.38 11.32
C ASP A 60 4.80 -5.73 10.80
N GLN A 61 4.42 -5.77 9.52
CA GLN A 61 3.83 -6.93 8.85
C GLN A 61 4.61 -7.25 7.57
N ASN A 62 5.90 -7.57 7.73
CA ASN A 62 6.84 -7.70 6.63
C ASN A 62 7.27 -9.15 6.32
N THR A 63 6.78 -10.15 7.05
CA THR A 63 7.18 -11.56 6.85
C THR A 63 6.20 -12.34 5.98
N VAL A 64 6.71 -13.31 5.22
CA VAL A 64 5.92 -14.24 4.40
C VAL A 64 5.02 -15.10 5.27
N ARG A 65 5.48 -15.46 6.47
CA ARG A 65 4.69 -16.21 7.45
C ARG A 65 3.42 -15.45 7.84
N GLN A 66 3.54 -14.17 8.18
CA GLN A 66 2.37 -13.32 8.48
C GLN A 66 1.41 -13.27 7.29
N ALA A 67 1.95 -13.06 6.08
CA ALA A 67 1.14 -13.03 4.86
C ALA A 67 0.36 -14.34 4.67
N LEU A 68 1.02 -15.50 4.77
CA LEU A 68 0.37 -16.79 4.59
C LEU A 68 -0.68 -17.08 5.67
N CYS A 69 -0.39 -16.77 6.93
CA CYS A 69 -1.37 -16.93 8.01
C CYS A 69 -2.61 -16.06 7.75
N ALA A 70 -2.43 -14.79 7.36
CA ALA A 70 -3.54 -13.89 7.06
C ALA A 70 -4.36 -14.37 5.84
N LEU A 71 -3.69 -14.82 4.78
CA LEU A 71 -4.35 -15.35 3.59
C LEU A 71 -5.15 -16.62 3.89
N LEU A 72 -4.57 -17.57 4.62
CA LEU A 72 -5.26 -18.81 5.01
C LEU A 72 -6.44 -18.53 5.94
N LEU A 73 -6.29 -17.62 6.90
CA LEU A 73 -7.36 -17.22 7.79
C LEU A 73 -8.55 -16.63 7.02
N GLN A 74 -8.29 -15.69 6.10
CA GLN A 74 -9.32 -15.14 5.21
C GLN A 74 -9.96 -16.22 4.35
N PHE A 75 -9.13 -17.09 3.76
CA PHE A 75 -9.59 -18.12 2.85
C PHE A 75 -10.54 -19.12 3.53
N PHE A 76 -10.18 -19.59 4.72
CA PHE A 76 -11.02 -20.49 5.50
C PHE A 76 -12.24 -19.79 6.11
N SER A 77 -12.15 -18.49 6.41
CA SER A 77 -13.32 -17.73 6.87
C SER A 77 -14.36 -17.60 5.75
N LEU A 78 -13.92 -17.44 4.51
CA LEU A 78 -14.78 -17.36 3.33
C LEU A 78 -15.27 -18.73 2.85
N LYS A 79 -14.44 -19.78 2.99
CA LYS A 79 -14.72 -21.17 2.60
C LYS A 79 -14.38 -22.14 3.74
N PRO A 80 -15.26 -22.26 4.77
CA PRO A 80 -14.96 -23.05 5.97
C PRO A 80 -14.66 -24.51 5.72
N SER A 81 -15.27 -25.14 4.71
CA SER A 81 -15.03 -26.55 4.38
C SER A 81 -13.57 -26.84 3.99
N LEU A 82 -12.84 -25.84 3.49
CA LEU A 82 -11.46 -26.02 3.06
C LEU A 82 -10.46 -26.12 4.23
N ILE A 83 -10.89 -25.85 5.47
CA ILE A 83 -10.04 -25.99 6.65
C ILE A 83 -9.55 -27.43 6.85
N GLU A 84 -10.28 -28.42 6.30
CA GLU A 84 -9.88 -29.82 6.30
C GLU A 84 -8.50 -30.03 5.68
N HIS A 85 -8.10 -29.20 4.69
CA HIS A 85 -6.78 -29.24 4.06
C HIS A 85 -5.64 -28.82 5.00
N ALA A 86 -5.93 -28.10 6.07
CA ALA A 86 -4.96 -27.76 7.10
C ALA A 86 -4.74 -28.90 8.12
N MET A 87 -5.73 -29.78 8.30
CA MET A 87 -5.70 -30.82 9.34
C MET A 87 -4.55 -31.83 9.20
N PRO A 88 -4.19 -32.34 8.01
CA PRO A 88 -3.06 -33.26 7.87
C PRO A 88 -1.74 -32.63 8.34
N GLN A 89 -1.53 -31.35 8.05
CA GLN A 89 -0.30 -30.66 8.42
C GLN A 89 -0.33 -30.26 9.90
N PHE A 90 -1.50 -29.88 10.43
CA PHE A 90 -1.68 -29.62 11.86
C PHE A 90 -1.44 -30.87 12.71
N ARG A 91 -1.89 -32.06 12.28
CA ARG A 91 -1.59 -33.31 12.99
C ARG A 91 -0.10 -33.64 13.05
N LYS A 92 0.67 -33.20 12.04
CA LYS A 92 2.13 -33.41 11.97
C LYS A 92 2.90 -32.40 12.81
N ASP A 93 2.58 -31.12 12.65
CA ASP A 93 3.38 -30.01 13.19
C ASP A 93 2.78 -29.42 14.49
N GLY A 94 1.54 -29.78 14.82
CA GLY A 94 0.79 -29.23 15.95
C GLY A 94 0.69 -27.71 15.88
N GLN A 95 0.94 -27.07 17.02
CA GLN A 95 1.03 -25.60 17.12
C GLN A 95 2.20 -25.02 16.32
N GLY A 96 3.19 -25.83 15.92
CA GLY A 96 4.32 -25.41 15.09
C GLY A 96 3.94 -25.12 13.64
N LEU A 97 2.74 -25.50 13.18
CA LEU A 97 2.27 -25.26 11.82
C LEU A 97 2.40 -23.79 11.40
N ILE A 98 1.96 -22.87 12.27
CA ILE A 98 1.97 -21.42 11.99
C ILE A 98 3.38 -20.81 11.94
N ASN A 99 4.39 -21.56 12.39
CA ASN A 99 5.79 -21.15 12.38
C ASN A 99 6.56 -21.68 11.16
N SER A 100 5.95 -22.58 10.37
CA SER A 100 6.57 -23.17 9.19
C SER A 100 5.96 -22.62 7.90
N THR A 101 6.70 -21.72 7.25
CA THR A 101 6.33 -21.16 5.94
C THR A 101 6.10 -22.25 4.89
N GLU A 102 6.90 -23.33 4.90
CA GLU A 102 6.74 -24.46 4.00
C GLU A 102 5.40 -25.20 4.22
N SER A 103 5.08 -25.45 5.48
CA SER A 103 3.83 -26.10 5.88
C SER A 103 2.62 -25.26 5.47
N LEU A 104 2.67 -23.94 5.72
CA LEU A 104 1.62 -23.00 5.32
C LEU A 104 1.42 -22.95 3.80
N TRP A 105 2.52 -22.90 3.02
CA TRP A 105 2.43 -22.99 1.56
C TRP A 105 1.79 -24.28 1.07
N LYS A 106 2.10 -25.41 1.73
CA LYS A 106 1.52 -26.70 1.39
C LYS A 106 0.01 -26.73 1.67
N VAL A 107 -0.42 -26.19 2.81
CA VAL A 107 -1.85 -26.06 3.13
C VAL A 107 -2.55 -25.20 2.09
N LEU A 108 -2.00 -24.01 1.77
CA LEU A 108 -2.58 -23.11 0.78
C LEU A 108 -2.70 -23.78 -0.60
N ARG A 109 -1.66 -24.49 -1.05
CA ARG A 109 -1.67 -25.23 -2.33
C ARG A 109 -2.76 -26.30 -2.37
N ASN A 110 -2.93 -27.06 -1.30
CA ASN A 110 -3.92 -28.13 -1.24
C ASN A 110 -5.33 -27.54 -1.24
N ALA A 111 -5.56 -26.50 -0.44
CA ALA A 111 -6.86 -25.86 -0.33
C ALA A 111 -7.29 -25.19 -1.64
N ILE A 112 -6.38 -24.54 -2.38
CA ILE A 112 -6.70 -23.90 -3.68
C ILE A 112 -7.04 -24.94 -4.76
N LYS A 113 -6.44 -26.14 -4.71
CA LYS A 113 -6.69 -27.20 -5.70
C LYS A 113 -8.04 -27.90 -5.52
N ASP A 114 -8.71 -27.70 -4.39
CA ASP A 114 -10.02 -28.27 -4.16
C ASP A 114 -11.07 -27.62 -5.06
N HIS A 115 -11.92 -28.42 -5.70
CA HIS A 115 -13.06 -27.92 -6.49
C HIS A 115 -13.98 -26.96 -5.72
N GLN A 116 -14.11 -27.09 -4.40
CA GLN A 116 -14.92 -26.19 -3.56
C GLN A 116 -14.29 -24.81 -3.38
N ALA A 117 -12.99 -24.66 -3.65
CA ALA A 117 -12.33 -23.35 -3.67
C ALA A 117 -12.96 -22.43 -4.71
N GLY A 118 -13.23 -22.96 -5.90
CA GLY A 118 -13.58 -22.16 -7.07
C GLY A 118 -12.44 -21.20 -7.45
N PRO A 119 -12.74 -20.10 -8.16
CA PRO A 119 -11.74 -19.08 -8.49
C PRO A 119 -11.25 -18.35 -7.24
N VAL A 120 -9.94 -18.17 -7.12
CA VAL A 120 -9.30 -17.47 -5.98
C VAL A 120 -8.41 -16.36 -6.50
N THR A 121 -8.58 -15.15 -5.97
CA THR A 121 -7.70 -14.02 -6.24
C THR A 121 -6.94 -13.63 -4.98
N VAL A 122 -5.61 -13.70 -5.05
CA VAL A 122 -4.70 -13.28 -3.98
C VAL A 122 -4.10 -11.92 -4.32
N VAL A 123 -4.25 -10.94 -3.43
CA VAL A 123 -3.69 -9.59 -3.58
C VAL A 123 -2.57 -9.38 -2.57
N LEU A 124 -1.35 -9.11 -3.05
CA LEU A 124 -0.20 -8.75 -2.22
C LEU A 124 0.26 -7.33 -2.58
N ASP A 125 0.04 -6.38 -1.67
CA ASP A 125 0.46 -4.99 -1.85
C ASP A 125 1.82 -4.72 -1.21
N ALA A 126 2.57 -3.78 -1.78
CA ALA A 126 3.84 -3.28 -1.25
C ALA A 126 4.89 -4.38 -1.01
N LEU A 127 5.00 -5.32 -1.95
CA LEU A 127 5.96 -6.43 -1.87
C LEU A 127 7.42 -6.01 -1.65
N ASP A 128 7.79 -4.79 -2.02
CA ASP A 128 9.10 -4.21 -1.73
C ASP A 128 9.39 -4.00 -0.23
N GLU A 129 8.34 -4.01 0.61
CA GLU A 129 8.43 -3.91 2.07
C GLU A 129 8.51 -5.29 2.75
N CYS A 130 8.51 -6.38 1.98
CA CYS A 130 8.78 -7.73 2.47
C CYS A 130 10.26 -7.89 2.86
N VAL A 131 10.54 -8.65 3.92
CA VAL A 131 11.92 -8.92 4.37
C VAL A 131 12.74 -9.51 3.21
N LYS A 132 13.89 -8.88 2.93
CA LYS A 132 14.73 -9.19 1.77
C LYS A 132 15.17 -10.65 1.68
N SER A 133 15.40 -11.30 2.81
CA SER A 133 15.80 -12.72 2.89
C SER A 133 14.68 -13.66 2.45
N GLU A 134 13.42 -13.33 2.73
CA GLU A 134 12.25 -14.17 2.41
C GLU A 134 11.65 -13.88 1.03
N PHE A 135 11.89 -12.67 0.50
CA PHE A 135 11.31 -12.22 -0.76
C PHE A 135 11.60 -13.18 -1.94
N ALA A 136 12.81 -13.72 -2.04
CA ALA A 136 13.15 -14.64 -3.13
C ALA A 136 12.34 -15.95 -3.05
N ASP A 137 12.14 -16.48 -1.84
CA ASP A 137 11.37 -17.70 -1.61
C ASP A 137 9.87 -17.49 -1.84
N LEU A 138 9.33 -16.32 -1.44
CA LEU A 138 7.97 -15.91 -1.76
C LEU A 138 7.74 -15.94 -3.28
N MET A 139 8.61 -15.29 -4.05
CA MET A 139 8.46 -15.20 -5.49
C MET A 139 8.55 -16.57 -6.17
N ARG A 140 9.49 -17.43 -5.73
CA ARG A 140 9.61 -18.81 -6.22
C ARG A 140 8.33 -19.62 -5.96
N ASN A 141 7.71 -19.47 -4.79
CA ASN A 141 6.48 -20.18 -4.46
C ASN A 141 5.29 -19.70 -5.29
N VAL A 142 5.13 -18.38 -5.45
CA VAL A 142 4.08 -17.78 -6.31
C VAL A 142 4.23 -18.28 -7.75
N GLU A 143 5.46 -18.32 -8.28
CA GLU A 143 5.74 -18.85 -9.61
C GLU A 143 5.36 -20.33 -9.74
N THR A 144 5.79 -21.14 -8.77
CA THR A 144 5.56 -22.58 -8.77
C THR A 144 4.07 -22.90 -8.71
N GLN A 145 3.32 -22.17 -7.88
CA GLN A 145 1.87 -22.32 -7.81
C GLN A 145 1.20 -22.00 -9.14
N PHE A 146 1.52 -20.85 -9.73
CA PHE A 146 0.95 -20.46 -11.02
C PHE A 146 1.23 -21.48 -12.12
N ARG A 147 2.46 -21.98 -12.22
CA ARG A 147 2.82 -23.00 -13.22
C ARG A 147 2.07 -24.32 -12.99
N SER A 148 1.86 -24.71 -11.73
CA SER A 148 1.13 -25.93 -11.40
C SER A 148 -0.38 -25.84 -11.69
N ASP A 149 -0.94 -24.63 -11.64
CA ASP A 149 -2.38 -24.38 -11.82
C ASP A 149 -2.82 -24.40 -13.30
N GLN A 150 -1.87 -24.40 -14.24
CA GLN A 150 -2.16 -24.57 -15.68
C GLN A 150 -2.77 -25.95 -16.04
N SER A 151 -2.83 -26.87 -15.08
CA SER A 151 -3.33 -28.24 -15.25
C SER A 151 -4.54 -28.59 -14.36
N GLY A 152 -5.06 -27.64 -13.56
CA GLY A 152 -6.03 -27.90 -12.49
C GLY A 152 -7.40 -27.23 -12.66
N TYR A 153 -8.37 -27.68 -11.84
CA TYR A 153 -9.74 -27.17 -11.77
C TYR A 153 -9.88 -25.84 -10.98
N GLY A 154 -8.81 -25.38 -10.35
CA GLY A 154 -8.73 -24.09 -9.64
C GLY A 154 -8.28 -22.97 -10.59
N LYS A 155 -8.89 -21.79 -10.46
CA LYS A 155 -8.48 -20.59 -11.18
C LYS A 155 -7.80 -19.67 -10.17
N LEU A 156 -6.47 -19.75 -10.04
CA LEU A 156 -5.70 -18.86 -9.16
C LEU A 156 -5.21 -17.62 -9.90
N LYS A 157 -5.48 -16.47 -9.32
CA LYS A 157 -5.02 -15.17 -9.79
C LYS A 157 -4.19 -14.49 -8.71
N TYR A 158 -3.04 -13.95 -9.10
CA TYR A 158 -2.21 -13.14 -8.21
C TYR A 158 -2.23 -11.69 -8.70
N LEU A 159 -2.50 -10.76 -7.79
CA LEU A 159 -2.30 -9.33 -8.01
C LEU A 159 -1.22 -8.86 -7.06
N LEU A 160 -0.10 -8.42 -7.63
CA LEU A 160 1.10 -8.07 -6.90
C LEU A 160 1.38 -6.60 -7.12
N SER A 161 1.70 -5.84 -6.08
CA SER A 161 2.13 -4.46 -6.19
C SER A 161 3.53 -4.27 -5.58
N CYS A 162 4.37 -3.44 -6.21
CA CYS A 162 5.65 -3.06 -5.64
C CYS A 162 6.19 -1.74 -6.20
N ARG A 163 7.22 -1.19 -5.56
CA ARG A 163 8.07 -0.13 -6.13
C ARG A 163 8.99 -0.70 -7.22
N PRO A 164 9.34 0.08 -8.26
CA PRO A 164 10.17 -0.37 -9.38
C PRO A 164 11.66 -0.43 -9.01
N TYR A 165 12.01 -0.92 -7.81
CA TYR A 165 13.40 -1.12 -7.43
C TYR A 165 14.01 -2.25 -8.25
N GLU A 166 15.19 -2.02 -8.83
CA GLU A 166 15.86 -2.97 -9.72
C GLU A 166 16.05 -4.36 -9.07
N GLN A 167 16.31 -4.41 -7.76
CA GLN A 167 16.43 -5.65 -6.99
C GLN A 167 15.11 -6.45 -6.89
N VAL A 168 13.98 -5.76 -6.92
CA VAL A 168 12.65 -6.37 -6.92
C VAL A 168 12.29 -6.80 -8.34
N VAL A 169 12.43 -5.89 -9.31
CA VAL A 169 12.11 -6.13 -10.73
C VAL A 169 12.99 -7.23 -11.36
N SER A 170 14.26 -7.34 -10.96
CA SER A 170 15.17 -8.41 -11.44
C SER A 170 14.80 -9.81 -10.93
N LYS A 171 14.25 -9.91 -9.72
CA LYS A 171 13.67 -11.19 -9.22
C LYS A 171 12.34 -11.50 -9.90
N PHE A 172 11.65 -10.47 -10.35
CA PHE A 172 10.54 -10.63 -11.27
C PHE A 172 10.99 -10.96 -12.69
N HIS A 173 12.25 -10.85 -13.14
CA HIS A 173 12.57 -11.02 -14.58
C HIS A 173 12.24 -12.40 -15.17
N SER A 174 12.31 -13.48 -14.38
CA SER A 174 11.82 -14.82 -14.78
C SER A 174 10.30 -14.83 -14.91
N LEU A 175 9.62 -14.11 -14.01
CA LEU A 175 8.19 -13.90 -14.00
C LEU A 175 7.76 -12.95 -15.12
N LEU A 176 8.41 -11.83 -15.36
CA LEU A 176 8.08 -10.82 -16.38
C LEU A 176 8.08 -11.36 -17.81
N LYS A 177 8.81 -12.45 -18.07
CA LYS A 177 8.67 -13.19 -19.34
C LYS A 177 7.30 -13.87 -19.49
N ALA A 178 6.65 -14.23 -18.38
CA ALA A 178 5.32 -14.82 -18.28
C ALA A 178 4.23 -13.86 -17.70
N PHE A 179 4.63 -12.71 -17.14
CA PHE A 179 3.79 -11.83 -16.32
C PHE A 179 3.75 -10.43 -16.96
N PRO A 180 2.57 -9.91 -17.31
CA PRO A 180 2.45 -8.54 -17.79
C PRO A 180 2.68 -7.56 -16.62
N ASN A 181 3.70 -6.71 -16.72
CA ASN A 181 3.94 -5.60 -15.80
C ASN A 181 3.17 -4.36 -16.26
N ILE A 182 2.36 -3.81 -15.35
CA ILE A 182 1.76 -2.49 -15.52
C ILE A 182 2.54 -1.51 -14.67
N ARG A 183 3.28 -0.61 -15.32
CA ARG A 183 3.99 0.46 -14.64
C ARG A 183 3.10 1.71 -14.58
N ILE A 184 2.86 2.21 -13.38
CA ILE A 184 2.17 3.47 -13.11
C ILE A 184 3.26 4.47 -12.71
N THR A 185 3.58 5.38 -13.62
CA THR A 185 4.47 6.51 -13.36
C THR A 185 3.64 7.71 -12.89
N GLY A 186 4.09 8.39 -11.83
CA GLY A 186 3.43 9.59 -11.32
C GLY A 186 3.32 10.72 -12.37
N GLU A 187 4.27 10.77 -13.31
CA GLU A 187 4.31 11.75 -14.38
C GLU A 187 3.13 11.63 -15.36
N GLU A 188 2.63 10.42 -15.64
CA GLU A 188 1.60 10.19 -16.67
C GLU A 188 0.15 10.40 -16.17
N GLU A 189 -0.15 10.18 -14.89
CA GLU A 189 -1.52 10.33 -14.32
C GLU A 189 -1.86 11.77 -13.87
N SER A 190 -0.90 12.70 -13.86
CA SER A 190 -1.14 14.13 -13.57
C SER A 190 -2.18 14.78 -14.51
N LYS A 191 -2.47 14.15 -15.67
CA LYS A 191 -3.53 14.56 -16.60
C LYS A 191 -4.97 14.27 -16.13
N ASN A 192 -5.18 13.41 -15.13
CA ASN A 192 -6.53 12.95 -14.72
C ASN A 192 -6.89 13.29 -13.26
N ILE A 193 -5.94 13.77 -12.45
CA ILE A 193 -6.22 14.26 -11.09
C ILE A 193 -7.21 15.45 -11.13
N SER A 194 -7.34 16.10 -12.29
CA SER A 194 -8.17 17.28 -12.55
C SER A 194 -9.65 17.00 -12.91
N GLN A 195 -10.17 15.79 -12.69
CA GLN A 195 -11.57 15.47 -13.01
C GLN A 195 -12.55 15.61 -11.84
N GLU A 196 -12.08 15.56 -10.59
CA GLU A 196 -12.96 15.65 -9.42
C GLU A 196 -12.75 16.99 -8.72
N ALA A 197 -13.79 17.83 -8.73
CA ALA A 197 -14.00 19.01 -7.89
C ALA A 197 -13.26 20.33 -8.18
N VAL A 198 -12.85 20.65 -9.43
CA VAL A 198 -12.14 21.93 -9.70
C VAL A 198 -12.65 22.67 -10.94
N SER A 199 -12.93 23.98 -10.80
CA SER A 199 -13.37 24.86 -11.90
C SER A 199 -12.40 24.88 -13.10
N PRO A 200 -12.87 25.11 -14.35
CA PRO A 200 -12.04 25.00 -15.57
C PRO A 200 -10.79 25.89 -15.59
N LYS A 201 -10.86 27.06 -14.95
CA LYS A 201 -9.74 28.03 -14.87
C LYS A 201 -8.66 27.60 -13.90
N VAL A 202 -9.06 26.97 -12.79
CA VAL A 202 -8.15 26.43 -11.78
C VAL A 202 -7.50 25.14 -12.29
N LYS A 203 -8.24 24.37 -13.10
CA LYS A 203 -7.73 23.19 -13.80
C LYS A 203 -6.56 23.48 -14.73
N SER A 204 -6.64 24.50 -15.57
CA SER A 204 -5.53 24.83 -16.49
C SER A 204 -4.28 25.31 -15.77
N GLN A 205 -4.43 26.02 -14.64
CA GLN A 205 -3.31 26.45 -13.80
C GLN A 205 -2.70 25.28 -13.01
N LEU A 206 -3.52 24.37 -12.51
CA LEU A 206 -3.05 23.15 -11.85
C LEU A 206 -2.32 22.25 -12.84
N GLU A 207 -2.86 22.06 -14.05
CA GLU A 207 -2.21 21.29 -15.12
C GLU A 207 -0.84 21.89 -15.44
N LYS A 208 -0.74 23.21 -15.62
CA LYS A 208 0.54 23.89 -15.85
C LYS A 208 1.53 23.69 -14.70
N SER A 209 1.08 23.85 -13.46
CA SER A 209 1.92 23.70 -12.26
C SER A 209 2.39 22.25 -12.06
N LEU A 210 1.50 21.29 -12.30
CA LEU A 210 1.85 19.88 -12.39
C LEU A 210 2.92 19.70 -13.47
N TRP A 211 2.74 20.29 -14.67
CA TRP A 211 3.71 20.20 -15.77
C TRP A 211 5.12 20.69 -15.47
N GLU A 212 5.28 21.63 -14.56
CA GLU A 212 6.58 22.23 -14.21
C GLU A 212 7.26 21.51 -13.02
N THR A 213 6.54 20.65 -12.32
CA THR A 213 7.02 19.97 -11.10
C THR A 213 7.66 18.60 -11.41
N PRO A 214 8.89 18.30 -10.97
CA PRO A 214 9.47 16.96 -11.02
C PRO A 214 8.85 16.03 -9.95
N HIS A 215 8.70 14.73 -10.25
CA HIS A 215 8.15 13.72 -9.31
C HIS A 215 6.71 14.00 -8.81
N ARG A 216 5.81 14.31 -9.74
CA ARG A 216 4.37 14.52 -9.46
C ARG A 216 3.76 13.22 -8.94
N THR A 217 3.35 13.21 -7.68
CA THR A 217 2.70 12.06 -7.05
C THR A 217 1.31 12.48 -6.56
N TYR A 218 0.42 11.51 -6.31
CA TYR A 218 -0.86 11.81 -5.66
C TYR A 218 -0.63 12.43 -4.28
N LEU A 219 0.46 12.06 -3.59
CA LEU A 219 0.86 12.69 -2.34
C LEU A 219 1.18 14.17 -2.53
N TRP A 220 1.96 14.57 -3.53
CA TRP A 220 2.23 16.00 -3.78
C TRP A 220 0.94 16.78 -4.02
N VAL A 221 0.03 16.25 -4.84
CA VAL A 221 -1.28 16.86 -5.08
C VAL A 221 -2.06 17.00 -3.78
N TYR A 222 -2.14 15.93 -3.00
CA TYR A 222 -2.78 15.94 -1.69
C TYR A 222 -2.17 17.02 -0.79
N LEU A 223 -0.84 17.13 -0.72
CA LEU A 223 -0.18 18.15 0.10
C LEU A 223 -0.50 19.57 -0.38
N VAL A 224 -0.52 19.82 -1.69
CA VAL A 224 -0.88 21.15 -2.25
C VAL A 224 -2.31 21.54 -1.92
N PHE A 225 -3.25 20.60 -1.93
CA PHE A 225 -4.65 20.89 -1.62
C PHE A 225 -4.94 20.94 -0.11
N ASN A 226 -4.34 20.07 0.70
CA ASN A 226 -4.49 20.11 2.16
C ASN A 226 -3.64 21.19 2.83
N TYR A 227 -2.71 21.80 2.10
CA TYR A 227 -1.99 22.99 2.54
C TYR A 227 -2.96 24.09 3.01
N SER A 228 -4.21 24.16 2.59
CA SER A 228 -5.03 25.36 2.88
C SER A 228 -6.10 25.20 3.97
N GLU A 229 -6.09 24.11 4.76
CA GLU A 229 -7.20 23.76 5.68
C GLU A 229 -7.29 24.55 7.01
N GLU A 230 -6.31 25.39 7.38
CA GLU A 230 -6.41 26.21 8.61
C GLU A 230 -7.07 27.58 8.44
N ASP A 231 -7.36 28.00 7.21
CA ASP A 231 -8.23 29.14 6.96
C ASP A 231 -9.50 28.63 6.26
N ASP A 232 -10.64 29.29 6.46
CA ASP A 232 -11.89 29.15 5.70
C ASP A 232 -11.74 29.39 4.16
N PHE A 233 -10.52 29.33 3.66
CA PHE A 233 -10.03 29.73 2.36
C PHE A 233 -10.29 28.68 1.26
N ILE A 234 -10.16 27.37 1.55
CA ILE A 234 -10.30 26.31 0.51
C ILE A 234 -11.70 26.22 -0.08
N LYS A 235 -12.73 26.62 0.66
CA LYS A 235 -14.11 26.49 0.15
C LYS A 235 -14.45 27.48 -0.96
N THR A 236 -13.55 28.41 -1.29
CA THR A 236 -13.76 29.44 -2.32
C THR A 236 -12.81 29.25 -3.51
N GLN A 237 -13.29 29.57 -4.71
CA GLN A 237 -12.50 29.54 -5.95
C GLN A 237 -11.21 30.38 -5.84
N THR A 238 -11.23 31.44 -5.03
CA THR A 238 -10.12 32.36 -4.78
C THR A 238 -9.00 31.71 -3.96
N GLY A 239 -9.35 30.92 -2.94
CA GLY A 239 -8.37 30.20 -2.11
C GLY A 239 -7.67 29.07 -2.86
N VAL A 240 -8.37 28.41 -3.77
CA VAL A 240 -7.75 27.42 -4.65
C VAL A 240 -6.80 28.09 -5.67
N GLN A 241 -7.14 29.29 -6.16
CA GLN A 241 -6.28 30.03 -7.09
C GLN A 241 -4.97 30.52 -6.46
N SER A 242 -4.99 30.98 -5.22
CA SER A 242 -3.79 31.41 -4.50
C SER A 242 -2.90 30.23 -4.11
N ALA A 243 -3.46 29.10 -3.70
CA ALA A 243 -2.69 27.88 -3.43
C ALA A 243 -1.94 27.37 -4.68
N ILE A 244 -2.53 27.55 -5.86
CA ILE A 244 -1.95 27.17 -7.16
C ILE A 244 -1.10 28.30 -7.77
N ALA A 245 -1.13 29.52 -7.24
CA ALA A 245 -0.31 30.63 -7.73
C ALA A 245 1.17 30.46 -7.37
N THR A 246 1.46 29.84 -6.22
CA THR A 246 2.82 29.53 -5.76
C THR A 246 2.91 28.08 -5.27
N PRO A 247 2.76 27.10 -6.17
CA PRO A 247 2.79 25.70 -5.80
C PRO A 247 4.22 25.29 -5.43
N PRO A 248 4.41 24.41 -4.42
CA PRO A 248 5.72 23.91 -4.05
C PRO A 248 6.32 23.11 -5.22
N LYS A 249 7.55 23.45 -5.63
CA LYS A 249 8.24 22.84 -6.77
C LYS A 249 8.72 21.40 -6.51
N SER A 250 8.57 20.91 -5.28
CA SER A 250 8.89 19.53 -4.90
C SER A 250 8.09 19.08 -3.68
N ILE A 251 8.12 17.77 -3.39
CA ILE A 251 7.57 17.20 -2.16
C ILE A 251 8.28 17.77 -0.91
N ASN A 252 9.60 18.00 -1.00
CA ASN A 252 10.37 18.56 0.11
C ASN A 252 9.93 20.00 0.42
N GLU A 253 9.75 20.81 -0.63
CA GLU A 253 9.24 22.18 -0.47
C GLU A 253 7.82 22.18 0.10
N ALA A 254 6.98 21.22 -0.29
CA ALA A 254 5.65 21.05 0.31
C ALA A 254 5.74 20.75 1.82
N TYR A 255 6.65 19.86 2.23
CA TYR A 255 6.88 19.59 3.66
C TYR A 255 7.49 20.79 4.39
N GLU A 256 8.46 21.50 3.82
CA GLU A 256 9.03 22.71 4.42
C GLU A 256 7.95 23.77 4.67
N GLN A 257 7.06 23.98 3.70
CA GLN A 257 5.94 24.90 3.84
C GLN A 257 4.97 24.48 4.95
N ILE A 258 4.72 23.18 5.15
CA ILE A 258 3.91 22.67 6.28
C ILE A 258 4.63 22.92 7.61
N LEU A 259 5.91 22.58 7.69
CA LEU A 259 6.70 22.72 8.91
C LEU A 259 6.90 24.18 9.34
N ASN A 260 6.97 25.10 8.37
CA ASN A 260 7.12 26.54 8.61
C ASN A 260 5.88 27.21 9.22
N ARG A 261 4.72 26.53 9.28
CA ARG A 261 3.50 27.06 9.90
C ARG A 261 3.51 27.01 11.40
N SER A 262 4.16 26.00 11.95
CA SER A 262 4.20 25.83 13.39
C SER A 262 5.00 26.97 13.99
N LYS A 263 4.37 27.71 14.91
CA LYS A 263 5.05 28.72 15.73
C LYS A 263 6.03 28.07 16.73
N GLU A 264 5.91 26.77 16.94
CA GLU A 264 6.72 25.98 17.87
C GLU A 264 7.72 25.08 17.12
N HIS A 265 8.63 25.69 16.37
CA HIS A 265 9.70 24.96 15.68
C HIS A 265 10.52 24.02 16.58
N PRO A 266 10.84 24.36 17.85
CA PRO A 266 11.52 23.43 18.75
C PRO A 266 10.71 22.15 19.02
N MET A 267 9.39 22.30 19.20
CA MET A 267 8.46 21.19 19.45
C MET A 267 8.37 20.28 18.22
N VAL A 268 8.21 20.88 17.03
CA VAL A 268 8.19 20.15 15.76
C VAL A 268 9.49 19.38 15.54
N ARG A 269 10.64 20.03 15.79
CA ARG A 269 11.95 19.37 15.67
C ARG A 269 12.09 18.21 16.66
N LYS A 270 11.65 18.39 17.90
CA LYS A 270 11.66 17.35 18.95
C LYS A 270 10.80 16.16 18.51
N ALA A 271 9.56 16.42 18.07
CA ALA A 271 8.65 15.41 17.56
C ALA A 271 9.24 14.64 16.36
N LEU A 272 9.75 15.33 15.33
CA LEU A 272 10.37 14.67 14.18
C LEU A 272 11.60 13.86 14.57
N SER A 273 12.41 14.35 15.51
CA SER A 273 13.58 13.61 16.01
C SER A 273 13.17 12.33 16.75
N ILE A 274 12.09 12.39 17.53
CA ILE A 274 11.51 11.21 18.20
C ILE A 274 11.00 10.21 17.15
N ILE A 275 10.24 10.66 16.15
CA ILE A 275 9.75 9.81 15.07
C ILE A 275 10.90 9.13 14.32
N LEU A 276 11.99 9.86 14.04
CA LEU A 276 13.17 9.31 13.38
C LEU A 276 13.95 8.31 14.24
N ALA A 277 13.96 8.49 15.57
CA ALA A 277 14.68 7.63 16.50
C ALA A 277 13.86 6.44 17.00
N ALA A 278 12.53 6.49 16.87
CA ALA A 278 11.64 5.45 17.34
C ALA A 278 11.85 4.15 16.55
N SER A 279 12.06 3.05 17.27
CA SER A 279 12.20 1.71 16.68
C SER A 279 10.87 1.05 16.30
N GLN A 280 9.75 1.67 16.71
CA GLN A 280 8.39 1.20 16.46
C GLN A 280 7.44 2.39 16.37
N LEU A 281 6.25 2.17 15.81
CA LEU A 281 5.21 3.20 15.75
C LEU A 281 4.79 3.60 17.16
N LEU A 282 4.81 4.91 17.43
CA LEU A 282 4.33 5.49 18.67
C LEU A 282 2.84 5.81 18.56
N THR A 283 2.09 5.44 19.59
CA THR A 283 0.71 5.90 19.77
C THR A 283 0.69 7.38 20.17
N LEU A 284 -0.45 8.06 19.98
CA LEU A 284 -0.60 9.46 20.38
C LEU A 284 -0.31 9.71 21.88
N PRO A 285 -0.75 8.84 22.83
CA PRO A 285 -0.40 8.99 24.24
C PRO A 285 1.10 8.86 24.50
N GLU A 286 1.76 7.87 23.88
CA GLU A 286 3.22 7.69 24.01
C GLU A 286 3.97 8.89 23.46
N MET A 287 3.55 9.40 22.31
CA MET A 287 4.13 10.60 21.70
C MET A 287 3.98 11.82 22.61
N LYS A 288 2.80 12.01 23.24
CA LYS A 288 2.55 13.10 24.20
C LYS A 288 3.52 13.04 25.38
N ILE A 289 3.80 11.83 25.89
CA ILE A 289 4.76 11.63 26.97
C ILE A 289 6.17 11.99 26.49
N VAL A 290 6.65 11.33 25.43
CA VAL A 290 8.05 11.46 24.98
C VAL A 290 8.40 12.88 24.55
N VAL A 291 7.46 13.59 23.93
CA VAL A 291 7.64 14.99 23.53
C VAL A 291 7.77 15.92 24.73
N ASN A 292 7.18 15.59 25.88
CA ASN A 292 7.25 16.38 27.11
C ASN A 292 8.45 16.03 28.02
N ILE A 293 9.24 15.00 27.69
CA ILE A 293 10.45 14.66 28.46
C ILE A 293 11.55 15.67 28.15
N ASP A 294 11.94 16.48 29.14
CA ASP A 294 13.13 17.33 29.05
C ASP A 294 14.32 16.67 29.76
N TYR A 295 15.52 16.78 29.16
CA TYR A 295 16.78 16.21 29.68
C TYR A 295 17.19 16.74 31.07
N THR A 296 16.50 17.74 31.59
CA THR A 296 16.65 18.27 32.96
C THR A 296 15.77 17.57 33.99
N SER A 297 14.83 16.72 33.56
CA SER A 297 13.88 16.05 34.43
C SER A 297 14.42 14.70 34.89
N GLN A 298 15.05 14.66 36.07
CA GLN A 298 15.52 13.43 36.73
C GLN A 298 14.38 12.59 37.35
N SER A 299 13.12 12.82 36.95
CA SER A 299 11.95 12.15 37.53
C SER A 299 10.85 12.00 36.49
N ILE A 300 10.39 10.76 36.31
CA ILE A 300 9.25 10.38 35.44
C ILE A 300 7.90 10.86 36.05
N TYR A 301 7.91 11.38 37.28
CA TYR A 301 6.70 11.71 38.05
C TYR A 301 6.27 13.18 38.03
N HIS A 302 6.88 14.03 37.21
CA HIS A 302 6.43 15.42 37.04
C HIS A 302 6.20 15.71 35.56
N HIS A 303 5.07 15.24 35.04
CA HIS A 303 4.49 15.81 33.84
C HIS A 303 3.21 16.54 34.24
N ASP A 304 3.20 17.87 34.10
CA ASP A 304 1.98 18.67 34.07
C ASP A 304 1.23 18.34 32.77
N LEU A 305 0.50 17.23 32.80
CA LEU A 305 -0.47 16.88 31.77
C LEU A 305 -1.77 17.61 32.14
N GLU A 306 -2.26 18.47 31.25
CA GLU A 306 -3.66 18.90 31.34
C GLU A 306 -4.55 17.66 31.27
N ASP A 307 -5.30 17.43 32.36
CA ASP A 307 -6.33 16.40 32.45
C ASP A 307 -7.47 16.75 31.48
N ASP A 308 -7.75 15.85 30.55
CA ASP A 308 -8.88 15.95 29.63
C ASP A 308 -10.17 15.50 30.37
N PRO A 309 -11.16 16.38 30.62
CA PRO A 309 -12.30 16.07 31.49
C PRO A 309 -13.39 15.22 30.84
N HIS A 310 -13.13 14.56 29.72
CA HIS A 310 -14.12 13.73 29.05
C HIS A 310 -13.60 12.34 28.76
N HIS A 311 -13.60 11.43 29.75
CA HIS A 311 -13.83 9.99 29.56
C HIS A 311 -14.41 9.42 30.86
N GLN A 312 -15.74 9.30 30.89
CA GLN A 312 -16.50 8.40 31.75
C GLN A 312 -17.48 7.63 30.86
#